data_AF-A0A2V9T020-F1
#
_entry.id   AF-A0A2V9T020-F1
#
_cell.length_a   1.000
_cell.length_b   1.000
_cell.length_c   1.000
_cell.angle_alpha   90.00
_cell.angle_beta   90.00
_cell.angle_gamma   90.00
#
_symmetry.space_group_name_H-M   'P 1'
#
loop_
_entity.id
_entity.type
_entity.pdbx_description
1 polymer ?
#
loop_
_entity_poly.entity_id
_entity_poly.type
_entity_poly.pdbx_seq_one_letter_code
_entity_poly.pdbx_strand_id
1 'polypeptide(L)'
;MLRRHSIKFGADLRNQRFHQTYFFNINGNFQFSGGGPNDVGFADLVPNYLLGVPDTYSQGAANGVDVRTTQLGLFAQDAWKLKNNLTVYYGLRWELNTPQADAGKKIQAFRPGQATAIYRCELSSSDPLLATFGSSDCSPTGPAASVFPLGLVLPGDPGVPKGLTKDYLRSFAPRLGLAWSPNWSEGWLAKLSGGPGKSSVRMGWGMFYDSNEELMLASFAAQPPFGGSTFISNVFLNTPFLAQNGTVTPNPFNGFANPAAGSTVDFALFRPILLFGNFPETLRSQYAEQYHVT
;
A
#
# COMPACT_ATOMS: atom_id res chain seq x y z
N MET A 1 -8.88 4.75 54.43
CA MET A 1 -8.92 5.73 53.32
C MET A 1 -9.21 4.94 52.03
N LEU A 2 -10.46 4.92 51.55
CA LEU A 2 -10.82 4.13 50.36
C LEU A 2 -10.26 4.81 49.10
N ARG A 3 -9.39 4.10 48.37
CA ARG A 3 -8.75 4.55 47.13
C ARG A 3 -9.82 4.87 46.08
N ARG A 4 -9.99 6.15 45.74
CA ARG A 4 -10.98 6.64 44.75
C ARG A 4 -10.55 6.47 43.29
N HIS A 5 -9.27 6.24 43.05
CA HIS A 5 -8.66 6.16 41.73
C HIS A 5 -7.95 4.83 41.51
N SER A 6 -8.20 4.20 40.37
CA SER A 6 -7.49 3.01 39.91
C SER A 6 -6.85 3.30 38.57
N ILE A 7 -5.56 3.61 38.61
CA ILE A 7 -4.77 4.01 37.45
C ILE A 7 -4.10 2.77 36.86
N LYS A 8 -4.12 2.65 35.53
CA LYS A 8 -3.37 1.67 34.74
C LYS A 8 -2.62 2.40 33.64
N PHE A 9 -1.39 2.01 33.39
CA PHE A 9 -0.57 2.53 32.30
C PHE A 9 0.32 1.42 31.76
N GLY A 10 0.83 1.60 30.55
CA GLY A 10 1.74 0.64 29.96
C GLY A 10 2.24 1.08 28.59
N ALA A 11 3.13 0.24 28.06
CA ALA A 11 3.73 0.39 26.74
C ALA A 11 3.63 -0.94 25.99
N ASP A 12 3.52 -0.85 24.67
CA ASP A 12 3.54 -1.95 23.72
C ASP A 12 4.54 -1.59 22.63
N LEU A 13 5.56 -2.43 22.42
CA LEU A 13 6.55 -2.26 21.37
C LEU A 13 6.52 -3.51 20.49
N ARG A 14 6.33 -3.33 19.19
CA ARG A 14 6.28 -4.41 18.22
C ARG A 14 7.27 -4.14 17.11
N ASN A 15 8.10 -5.13 16.82
CA ASN A 15 8.87 -5.18 15.60
C ASN A 15 8.20 -6.21 14.68
N GLN A 16 7.69 -5.76 13.54
CA GLN A 16 7.06 -6.64 12.58
C GLN A 16 7.91 -6.74 11.32
N ARG A 17 7.99 -7.96 10.81
CA ARG A 17 8.71 -8.28 9.60
C ARG A 17 7.89 -9.23 8.76
N PHE A 18 7.80 -8.91 7.48
CA PHE A 18 7.14 -9.72 6.49
C PHE A 18 8.08 -9.94 5.32
N HIS A 19 8.49 -11.19 5.12
CA HIS A 19 9.30 -11.58 3.98
C HIS A 19 8.51 -12.54 3.11
N GLN A 20 8.21 -12.10 1.89
CA GLN A 20 7.46 -12.91 0.94
C GLN A 20 8.06 -12.78 -0.46
N THR A 21 8.19 -13.93 -1.10
CA THR A 21 8.36 -14.06 -2.54
C THR A 21 7.00 -14.30 -3.16
N TYR A 22 6.66 -13.56 -4.23
CA TYR A 22 5.38 -13.69 -4.91
C TYR A 22 5.55 -13.81 -6.42
N PHE A 23 4.72 -14.69 -7.01
CA PHE A 23 4.69 -15.00 -8.42
C PHE A 23 3.31 -14.64 -8.97
N PHE A 24 3.14 -13.38 -9.34
CA PHE A 24 1.88 -12.91 -9.92
C PHE A 24 1.99 -12.86 -11.44
N ASN A 25 1.16 -13.66 -12.12
CA ASN A 25 1.06 -13.69 -13.58
C ASN A 25 2.39 -13.90 -14.34
N ILE A 26 3.32 -14.67 -13.75
CA ILE A 26 4.68 -14.87 -14.32
C ILE A 26 4.69 -15.68 -15.64
N ASN A 27 3.73 -16.59 -15.81
CA ASN A 27 3.57 -17.35 -17.05
C ASN A 27 2.74 -16.59 -18.10
N GLY A 28 2.21 -15.43 -17.70
CA GLY A 28 1.27 -14.63 -18.46
C GLY A 28 -0.12 -15.26 -18.62
N ASN A 29 -1.01 -14.48 -19.21
CA ASN A 29 -2.38 -14.87 -19.52
C ASN A 29 -2.82 -14.20 -20.82
N PHE A 30 -3.53 -14.97 -21.66
CA PHE A 30 -4.19 -14.48 -22.86
C PHE A 30 -5.68 -14.34 -22.61
N GLN A 31 -6.27 -13.28 -23.16
CA GLN A 31 -7.72 -13.08 -23.17
C GLN A 31 -8.23 -13.01 -24.61
N PHE A 32 -9.37 -13.67 -24.82
CA PHE A 32 -10.15 -13.60 -26.04
C PHE A 32 -11.48 -12.94 -25.68
N SER A 33 -11.82 -11.85 -26.36
CA SER A 33 -13.03 -11.06 -26.21
C SER A 33 -13.68 -10.66 -27.53
N GLY A 34 -12.96 -10.75 -28.66
CA GLY A 34 -13.43 -10.29 -29.97
C GLY A 34 -13.41 -8.77 -30.10
N GLY A 35 -13.72 -8.28 -31.30
CA GLY A 35 -13.74 -6.86 -31.66
C GLY A 35 -12.37 -6.25 -32.00
N GLY A 36 -11.29 -7.02 -31.92
CA GLY A 36 -9.96 -6.62 -32.37
C GLY A 36 -9.83 -6.48 -33.90
N PRO A 37 -8.76 -5.84 -34.41
CA PRO A 37 -8.59 -5.60 -35.85
C PRO A 37 -8.52 -6.85 -36.74
N ASN A 38 -8.08 -7.99 -36.18
CA ASN A 38 -8.04 -9.28 -36.87
C ASN A 38 -9.02 -10.30 -36.27
N ASP A 39 -10.07 -9.80 -35.60
CA ASP A 39 -11.18 -10.65 -35.22
C ASP A 39 -11.86 -11.21 -36.47
N VAL A 40 -12.11 -12.53 -36.47
CA VAL A 40 -12.78 -13.23 -37.56
C VAL A 40 -14.30 -13.10 -37.51
N GLY A 41 -14.86 -12.50 -36.44
CA GLY A 41 -16.26 -12.07 -36.38
C GLY A 41 -17.29 -13.19 -36.26
N PHE A 42 -16.87 -14.36 -35.74
CA PHE A 42 -17.76 -15.48 -35.46
C PHE A 42 -18.56 -15.23 -34.16
N ALA A 43 -19.65 -15.99 -33.98
CA ALA A 43 -20.51 -15.88 -32.80
C ALA A 43 -19.82 -16.33 -31.50
N ASP A 44 -18.79 -17.17 -31.61
CA ASP A 44 -17.92 -17.59 -30.51
C ASP A 44 -16.45 -17.31 -30.86
N LEU A 45 -15.59 -17.39 -29.84
CA LEU A 45 -14.17 -17.02 -29.93
C LEU A 45 -13.25 -18.23 -30.18
N VAL A 46 -13.81 -19.41 -30.45
CA VAL A 46 -13.01 -20.61 -30.75
C VAL A 46 -12.17 -20.42 -32.02
N PRO A 47 -12.68 -19.84 -33.12
CA PRO A 47 -11.87 -19.51 -34.28
C PRO A 47 -10.66 -18.61 -33.96
N ASN A 48 -10.83 -17.55 -33.17
CA ASN A 48 -9.74 -16.66 -32.76
C ASN A 48 -8.67 -17.40 -31.94
N TYR A 49 -9.11 -18.30 -31.05
CA TYR A 49 -8.21 -19.17 -30.30
C TYR A 49 -7.42 -20.11 -31.21
N LEU A 50 -8.08 -20.80 -32.14
CA LEU A 50 -7.43 -21.73 -33.07
C LEU A 50 -6.45 -21.03 -34.03
N LEU A 51 -6.76 -19.79 -34.42
CA LEU A 51 -5.87 -18.95 -35.22
C LEU A 51 -4.76 -18.28 -34.40
N GLY A 52 -4.81 -18.37 -33.07
CA GLY A 52 -3.82 -17.80 -32.18
C GLY A 52 -3.80 -16.27 -32.19
N VAL A 53 -4.98 -15.64 -32.33
CA VAL A 53 -5.16 -14.17 -32.37
C VAL A 53 -5.93 -13.66 -31.13
N PRO A 54 -5.31 -13.69 -29.93
CA PRO A 54 -5.91 -13.13 -28.72
C PRO A 54 -6.03 -11.60 -28.79
N ASP A 55 -7.01 -11.06 -28.06
CA ASP A 55 -7.24 -9.63 -27.93
C ASP A 55 -6.27 -8.97 -26.97
N THR A 56 -5.86 -9.67 -25.90
CA THR A 56 -4.85 -9.17 -24.97
C THR A 56 -3.93 -10.27 -24.46
N TYR A 57 -2.73 -9.86 -24.08
CA TYR A 57 -1.80 -10.64 -23.29
C TYR A 57 -1.27 -9.79 -22.14
N SER A 58 -1.17 -10.40 -20.97
CA SER A 58 -0.53 -9.79 -19.83
C SER A 58 0.49 -10.73 -19.21
N GLN A 59 1.60 -10.18 -18.71
CA GLN A 59 2.59 -10.93 -17.94
C GLN A 59 3.19 -10.04 -16.86
N GLY A 60 3.40 -10.61 -15.67
CA GLY A 60 4.09 -9.97 -14.55
C GLY A 60 5.49 -10.52 -14.31
N ALA A 61 6.32 -9.76 -13.61
CA ALA A 61 7.62 -10.24 -13.13
C ALA A 61 7.49 -11.02 -11.80
N ALA A 62 8.44 -11.94 -11.57
CA ALA A 62 8.62 -12.52 -10.25
C ALA A 62 9.24 -11.48 -9.32
N ASN A 63 8.75 -11.39 -8.08
CA ASN A 63 9.17 -10.34 -7.16
C ASN A 63 9.17 -10.83 -5.71
N GLY A 64 9.79 -10.03 -4.84
CA GLY A 64 9.82 -10.32 -3.42
C GLY A 64 9.99 -9.03 -2.61
N VAL A 65 9.49 -9.06 -1.38
CA VAL A 65 9.51 -7.93 -0.46
C VAL A 65 10.01 -8.38 0.92
N ASP A 66 10.74 -7.51 1.62
CA ASP A 66 11.14 -7.66 3.03
C ASP A 66 10.66 -6.42 3.78
N VAL A 67 9.36 -6.38 4.07
CA VAL A 67 8.70 -5.27 4.76
C VAL A 67 9.08 -5.29 6.23
N ARG A 68 9.45 -4.13 6.76
CA ARG A 68 9.77 -3.91 8.16
C ARG A 68 9.01 -2.72 8.69
N THR A 69 8.42 -2.87 9.87
CA THR A 69 7.81 -1.76 10.61
C THR A 69 8.02 -1.94 12.10
N THR A 70 8.02 -0.82 12.82
CA THR A 70 8.01 -0.78 14.28
C THR A 70 6.78 -0.02 14.73
N GLN A 71 6.07 -0.60 15.69
CA GLN A 71 4.92 0.01 16.33
C GLN A 71 5.24 0.26 17.80
N LEU A 72 4.91 1.45 18.29
CA LEU A 72 5.01 1.82 19.69
C LEU A 72 3.68 2.38 20.16
N GLY A 73 3.08 1.78 21.18
CA GLY A 73 1.87 2.27 21.81
C GLY A 73 2.11 2.58 23.28
N LEU A 74 1.80 3.79 23.71
CA LEU A 74 1.80 4.19 25.12
C LEU A 74 0.38 4.45 25.56
N PHE A 75 -0.01 3.99 26.75
CA PHE A 75 -1.35 4.25 27.25
C PHE A 75 -1.36 4.55 28.75
N ALA A 76 -2.34 5.36 29.16
CA ALA A 76 -2.70 5.57 30.55
C ALA A 76 -4.21 5.72 30.65
N GLN A 77 -4.79 5.14 31.70
CA GLN A 77 -6.22 5.22 32.00
C GLN A 77 -6.45 5.24 33.51
N ASP A 78 -7.52 5.91 33.93
CA ASP A 78 -7.95 5.97 35.31
C ASP A 78 -9.43 5.59 35.42
N ALA A 79 -9.75 4.81 36.46
CA ALA A 79 -11.11 4.58 36.91
C ALA A 79 -11.32 5.38 38.20
N TRP A 80 -12.08 6.47 38.07
CA TRP A 80 -12.37 7.38 39.16
C TRP A 80 -13.76 7.14 39.73
N LYS A 81 -13.82 6.66 40.97
CA LYS A 81 -15.06 6.55 41.73
C LYS A 81 -15.45 7.93 42.29
N LEU A 82 -16.10 8.73 41.44
CA LEU A 82 -16.54 10.09 41.73
C LEU A 82 -17.57 10.14 42.87
N LYS A 83 -18.50 9.18 42.88
CA LYS A 83 -19.47 8.94 43.97
C LYS A 83 -19.58 7.44 44.25
N ASN A 84 -20.23 7.07 45.35
CA ASN A 84 -20.44 5.65 45.69
C ASN A 84 -21.19 4.86 44.59
N ASN A 85 -21.96 5.56 43.77
CA ASN A 85 -22.76 5.03 42.68
C ASN A 85 -22.35 5.56 41.29
N LEU A 86 -21.23 6.26 41.17
CA LEU A 86 -20.78 6.87 39.91
C LEU A 86 -19.27 6.68 39.74
N THR A 87 -18.89 5.97 38.68
CA THR A 87 -17.50 5.78 38.27
C THR A 87 -17.32 6.34 36.87
N VAL A 88 -16.30 7.18 36.69
CA VAL A 88 -15.88 7.71 35.40
C VAL A 88 -14.61 6.99 34.98
N TYR A 89 -14.57 6.53 33.75
CA TYR A 89 -13.38 5.97 33.12
C TYR A 89 -12.89 6.96 32.08
N TYR A 90 -11.61 7.30 32.12
CA TYR A 90 -10.99 8.10 31.09
C TYR A 90 -9.58 7.61 30.85
N GLY A 91 -9.14 7.67 29.60
CA GLY A 91 -7.82 7.23 29.21
C GLY A 91 -7.42 7.78 27.86
N LEU A 92 -6.12 7.72 27.61
CA LEU A 92 -5.51 8.12 26.37
C LEU A 92 -4.50 7.06 25.98
N ARG A 93 -4.53 6.67 24.71
CA ARG A 93 -3.48 5.91 24.07
C ARG A 93 -2.85 6.77 22.98
N TRP A 94 -1.53 6.77 22.91
CA TRP A 94 -0.78 7.34 21.80
C TRP A 94 -0.10 6.20 21.06
N GLU A 95 -0.18 6.23 19.73
CA GLU A 95 0.39 5.20 18.87
C GLU A 95 1.35 5.82 17.86
N LEU A 96 2.47 5.16 17.65
CA LEU A 96 3.41 5.43 16.58
C LEU A 96 3.53 4.16 15.75
N ASN A 97 2.95 4.17 14.56
CA ASN A 97 3.13 3.13 13.56
C ASN A 97 4.07 3.70 12.50
N THR A 98 5.34 3.31 12.54
CA THR A 98 6.29 3.80 11.53
C THR A 98 5.86 3.32 10.15
N PRO A 99 6.04 4.12 9.09
CA PRO A 99 5.81 3.69 7.72
C PRO A 99 6.54 2.38 7.44
N GLN A 100 5.81 1.46 6.82
CA GLN A 100 6.38 0.21 6.33
C GLN A 100 7.48 0.51 5.31
N ALA A 101 8.65 -0.09 5.52
CA ALA A 101 9.81 0.10 4.65
C ALA A 101 10.27 -1.26 4.14
N ASP A 102 10.61 -1.34 2.86
CA ASP A 102 11.27 -2.51 2.30
C ASP A 102 12.78 -2.46 2.61
N ALA A 103 13.31 -3.55 3.18
CA ALA A 103 14.72 -3.64 3.53
C ALA A 103 15.64 -3.57 2.30
N GLY A 104 15.15 -4.04 1.15
CA GLY A 104 15.82 -3.97 -0.14
C GLY A 104 15.71 -2.62 -0.83
N LYS A 105 14.92 -1.67 -0.28
CA LYS A 105 14.60 -0.36 -0.89
C LYS A 105 13.96 -0.47 -2.28
N LYS A 106 13.21 -1.55 -2.51
CA LYS A 106 12.61 -1.88 -3.82
C LYS A 106 11.19 -1.36 -4.00
N ILE A 107 10.82 -0.34 -3.24
CA ILE A 107 9.53 0.33 -3.33
C ILE A 107 9.73 1.72 -3.91
N GLN A 108 8.71 2.27 -4.52
CA GLN A 108 8.80 3.58 -5.16
C GLN A 108 7.54 4.41 -4.95
N ALA A 109 7.69 5.71 -5.14
CA ALA A 109 6.59 6.64 -5.16
C ALA A 109 6.72 7.56 -6.36
N PHE A 110 5.59 8.12 -6.78
CA PHE A 110 5.54 9.22 -7.72
C PHE A 110 5.57 10.56 -6.96
N ARG A 111 6.52 11.41 -7.32
CA ARG A 111 6.71 12.79 -6.82
C ARG A 111 6.91 13.70 -8.04
N PRO A 112 5.90 14.49 -8.44
CA PRO A 112 5.98 15.32 -9.64
C PRO A 112 7.26 16.16 -9.70
N GLY A 113 7.98 16.10 -10.84
CA GLY A 113 9.18 16.87 -11.09
C GLY A 113 10.46 16.36 -10.42
N GLN A 114 10.41 15.29 -9.62
CA GLN A 114 11.61 14.65 -9.06
C GLN A 114 12.13 13.56 -9.98
N ALA A 115 13.43 13.28 -9.92
CA ALA A 115 14.06 12.19 -10.65
C ALA A 115 14.88 11.37 -9.66
N THR A 116 14.85 10.04 -9.80
CA THR A 116 15.75 9.20 -9.02
C THR A 116 17.21 9.51 -9.35
N ALA A 117 18.03 9.66 -8.32
CA ALA A 117 19.47 9.78 -8.39
C ALA A 117 20.17 8.43 -8.16
N ILE A 118 19.42 7.38 -7.83
CA ILE A 118 19.95 6.04 -7.51
C ILE A 118 20.28 5.26 -8.77
N TYR A 119 19.43 5.35 -9.80
CA TYR A 119 19.58 4.61 -11.06
C TYR A 119 19.73 5.57 -12.22
N ARG A 120 20.86 5.48 -12.93
CA ARG A 120 21.09 6.29 -14.14
C ARG A 120 20.31 5.69 -15.29
N CYS A 121 19.58 6.51 -16.04
CA CYS A 121 18.93 6.04 -17.26
C CYS A 121 19.94 6.01 -18.41
N GLU A 122 20.06 4.85 -19.05
CA GLU A 122 20.80 4.70 -20.31
C GLU A 122 20.11 3.63 -21.17
N LEU A 123 19.86 3.94 -22.45
CA LEU A 123 19.32 2.98 -23.40
C LEU A 123 20.36 1.89 -23.69
N SER A 124 19.92 0.64 -23.70
CA SER A 124 20.76 -0.48 -24.13
C SER A 124 21.22 -0.27 -25.58
N SER A 125 22.41 -0.76 -25.92
CA SER A 125 22.89 -0.77 -27.32
C SER A 125 21.98 -1.53 -28.28
N SER A 126 21.12 -2.41 -27.74
CA SER A 126 20.12 -3.15 -28.50
C SER A 126 18.74 -2.49 -28.54
N ASP A 127 18.50 -1.38 -27.83
CA ASP A 127 17.18 -0.72 -27.86
C ASP A 127 17.00 0.00 -29.21
N PRO A 128 15.92 -0.30 -29.97
CA PRO A 128 15.67 0.33 -31.27
C PRO A 128 15.49 1.86 -31.18
N LEU A 129 15.13 2.41 -30.02
CA LEU A 129 15.03 3.85 -29.79
C LEU A 129 16.38 4.55 -29.85
N LEU A 130 17.50 3.84 -29.76
CA LEU A 130 18.82 4.41 -29.96
C LEU A 130 18.93 5.06 -31.36
N ALA A 131 18.37 4.43 -32.39
CA ALA A 131 18.33 4.98 -33.74
C ALA A 131 17.39 6.19 -33.86
N THR A 132 16.29 6.19 -33.10
CA THR A 132 15.31 7.28 -33.08
C THR A 132 15.84 8.53 -32.40
N PHE A 133 16.51 8.38 -31.26
CA PHE A 133 17.06 9.52 -30.49
C PHE A 133 18.48 9.89 -30.87
N GLY A 134 19.23 9.00 -31.54
CA GLY A 134 20.63 9.20 -31.87
C GLY A 134 21.58 9.25 -30.66
N SER A 135 21.10 8.87 -29.47
CA SER A 135 21.86 8.87 -28.21
C SER A 135 21.29 7.86 -27.24
N SER A 136 22.15 7.23 -26.42
CA SER A 136 21.72 6.36 -25.33
C SER A 136 21.37 7.13 -24.05
N ASP A 137 21.70 8.42 -23.98
CA ASP A 137 21.44 9.24 -22.81
C ASP A 137 19.94 9.55 -22.66
N CYS A 138 19.28 8.76 -21.82
CA CYS A 138 17.91 8.96 -21.38
C CYS A 138 17.82 9.57 -19.98
N SER A 139 18.87 10.23 -19.50
CA SER A 139 18.77 11.04 -18.28
C SER A 139 17.68 12.11 -18.40
N PRO A 140 17.20 12.73 -17.30
CA PRO A 140 16.17 13.77 -17.34
C PRO A 140 16.49 14.96 -18.26
N THR A 141 17.76 15.16 -18.59
CA THR A 141 18.26 16.25 -19.46
C THR A 141 18.82 15.75 -20.79
N GLY A 142 18.80 14.44 -21.02
CA GLY A 142 19.39 13.81 -22.20
C GLY A 142 18.50 13.88 -23.44
N PRO A 143 19.03 13.57 -24.64
CA PRO A 143 18.25 13.55 -25.89
C PRO A 143 17.09 12.55 -25.89
N ALA A 144 17.21 11.46 -25.11
CA ALA A 144 16.17 10.44 -24.95
C ALA A 144 15.38 10.60 -23.63
N ALA A 145 15.33 11.80 -23.02
CA ALA A 145 14.68 12.04 -21.74
C ALA A 145 13.18 11.65 -21.68
N SER A 146 12.52 11.49 -22.84
CA SER A 146 11.10 11.08 -22.90
C SER A 146 10.84 9.66 -22.42
N VAL A 147 11.87 8.79 -22.36
CA VAL A 147 11.73 7.45 -21.75
C VAL A 147 12.01 7.45 -20.25
N PHE A 148 12.56 8.54 -19.71
CA PHE A 148 12.84 8.66 -18.29
C PHE A 148 11.53 8.73 -17.50
N PRO A 149 11.35 7.93 -16.43
CA PRO A 149 10.15 8.00 -15.60
C PRO A 149 10.23 9.20 -14.65
N LEU A 150 10.11 10.43 -15.18
CA LEU A 150 10.14 11.63 -14.36
C LEU A 150 9.02 11.56 -13.33
N GLY A 151 9.40 11.70 -12.08
CA GLY A 151 8.56 11.58 -10.90
C GLY A 151 8.74 10.28 -10.14
N LEU A 152 9.33 9.24 -10.73
CA LEU A 152 9.67 8.01 -10.01
C LEU A 152 10.85 8.27 -9.07
N VAL A 153 10.62 8.02 -7.79
CA VAL A 153 11.63 8.13 -6.73
C VAL A 153 11.58 6.94 -5.78
N LEU A 154 12.71 6.66 -5.15
CA LEU A 154 12.93 5.49 -4.31
C LEU A 154 13.50 5.88 -2.93
N PRO A 155 13.40 4.99 -1.92
CA PRO A 155 14.09 5.15 -0.66
C PRO A 155 15.59 5.41 -0.84
N GLY A 156 16.05 6.59 -0.42
CA GLY A 156 17.43 7.03 -0.59
C GLY A 156 17.60 8.21 -1.55
N ASP A 157 16.58 8.51 -2.37
CA ASP A 157 16.53 9.76 -3.11
C ASP A 157 16.37 10.97 -2.15
N PRO A 158 16.88 12.16 -2.52
CA PRO A 158 16.79 13.35 -1.68
C PRO A 158 15.34 13.67 -1.26
N GLY A 159 15.11 13.74 0.04
CA GLY A 159 13.78 14.05 0.60
C GLY A 159 12.79 12.89 0.61
N VAL A 160 13.20 11.67 0.22
CA VAL A 160 12.33 10.48 0.16
C VAL A 160 12.59 9.57 1.37
N PRO A 161 11.62 9.45 2.31
CA PRO A 161 11.75 8.58 3.47
C PRO A 161 11.82 7.09 3.10
N LYS A 162 12.39 6.27 4.00
CA LYS A 162 12.53 4.82 3.81
C LYS A 162 11.21 4.07 3.51
N GLY A 163 10.09 4.55 4.08
CA GLY A 163 8.76 4.00 3.85
C GLY A 163 7.89 4.87 2.95
N LEU A 164 8.52 5.72 2.12
CA LEU A 164 7.89 6.63 1.13
C LEU A 164 6.97 7.72 1.69
N THR A 165 6.66 7.68 2.98
CA THR A 165 5.88 8.68 3.71
C THR A 165 6.55 8.98 5.06
N LYS A 166 6.19 10.12 5.66
CA LYS A 166 6.72 10.58 6.94
C LYS A 166 5.98 9.91 8.11
N ASP A 167 6.65 9.82 9.26
CA ASP A 167 6.02 9.35 10.48
C ASP A 167 4.83 10.25 10.88
N TYR A 168 3.71 9.63 11.23
CA TYR A 168 2.53 10.33 11.71
C TYR A 168 2.41 10.19 13.24
N LEU A 169 2.76 11.26 13.96
CA LEU A 169 2.83 11.26 15.43
C LEU A 169 1.52 11.67 16.12
N ARG A 170 0.47 11.99 15.37
CA ARG A 170 -0.79 12.53 15.90
C ARG A 170 -1.86 11.47 16.09
N SER A 171 -1.46 10.21 16.29
CA SER A 171 -2.37 9.11 16.54
C SER A 171 -2.72 9.02 18.03
N PHE A 172 -3.59 9.93 18.46
CA PHE A 172 -4.11 9.98 19.83
C PHE A 172 -5.49 9.32 19.87
N ALA A 173 -5.61 8.23 20.63
CA ALA A 173 -6.79 7.41 20.80
C ALA A 173 -7.38 7.61 22.21
N PRO A 174 -8.19 8.66 22.42
CA PRO A 174 -8.90 8.87 23.68
C PRO A 174 -9.96 7.80 23.91
N ARG A 175 -10.23 7.50 25.18
CA ARG A 175 -11.28 6.59 25.64
C ARG A 175 -12.00 7.20 26.83
N LEU A 176 -13.33 7.17 26.77
CA LEU A 176 -14.20 7.71 27.81
C LEU A 176 -15.25 6.66 28.16
N GLY A 177 -15.59 6.57 29.43
CA GLY A 177 -16.62 5.66 29.92
C GLY A 177 -17.27 6.14 31.20
N LEU A 178 -18.48 5.65 31.42
CA LEU A 178 -19.31 5.98 32.56
C LEU A 178 -19.93 4.70 33.09
N ALA A 179 -19.88 4.48 34.40
CA ALA A 179 -20.71 3.49 35.07
C ALA A 179 -21.46 4.18 36.19
N TRP A 180 -22.78 4.19 36.09
CA TRP A 180 -23.66 4.87 37.03
C TRP A 180 -24.77 3.93 37.49
N SER A 181 -25.00 3.89 38.79
CA SER A 181 -26.15 3.20 39.38
C SER A 181 -27.09 4.24 40.00
N PRO A 182 -28.30 4.42 39.47
CA PRO A 182 -29.24 5.36 40.04
C PRO A 182 -29.59 5.00 41.49
N ASN A 183 -29.69 6.02 42.35
CA ASN A 183 -30.08 5.87 43.76
C ASN A 183 -31.49 6.39 44.02
N TRP A 184 -32.35 6.39 43.01
CA TRP A 184 -33.72 6.87 43.12
C TRP A 184 -34.54 5.95 44.02
N SER A 185 -35.08 6.50 45.11
CA SER A 185 -35.92 5.78 46.07
C SER A 185 -37.42 5.94 45.81
N GLU A 186 -37.82 7.03 45.13
CA GLU A 186 -39.23 7.40 44.94
C GLU A 186 -39.54 7.84 43.51
N GLY A 187 -40.83 7.86 43.17
CA GLY A 187 -41.32 8.26 41.85
C GLY A 187 -41.22 7.17 40.77
N TRP A 188 -41.57 7.54 39.53
CA TRP A 188 -41.62 6.61 38.40
C TRP A 188 -40.25 6.06 38.01
N LEU A 189 -39.18 6.87 38.16
CA LEU A 189 -37.81 6.46 37.88
C LEU A 189 -37.29 5.39 38.86
N ALA A 190 -37.73 5.43 40.13
CA ALA A 190 -37.43 4.37 41.09
C ALA A 190 -38.14 3.06 40.70
N LYS A 191 -39.39 3.12 40.21
CA LYS A 191 -40.10 1.94 39.69
C LYS A 191 -39.41 1.36 38.45
N LEU A 192 -38.99 2.21 37.51
CA LEU A 192 -38.31 1.79 36.29
C LEU A 192 -36.93 1.17 36.57
N SER A 193 -36.15 1.77 37.49
CA SER A 193 -34.82 1.29 37.85
C SER A 193 -34.80 0.19 38.92
N GLY A 194 -35.97 -0.18 39.47
CA GLY A 194 -36.08 -1.17 40.54
C GLY A 194 -35.64 -0.68 41.92
N GLY A 195 -35.37 0.61 42.08
CA GLY A 195 -34.88 1.24 43.32
C GLY A 195 -33.35 1.37 43.40
N PRO A 196 -32.83 1.89 44.52
CA PRO A 196 -31.43 2.25 44.64
C PRO A 196 -30.49 1.04 44.46
N GLY A 197 -29.54 1.16 43.54
CA GLY A 197 -28.53 0.11 43.32
C GLY A 197 -29.01 -1.12 42.53
N LYS A 198 -30.28 -1.13 42.07
CA LYS A 198 -30.88 -2.29 41.37
C LYS A 198 -30.73 -2.24 39.86
N SER A 199 -30.37 -1.08 39.31
CA SER A 199 -30.03 -0.89 37.91
C SER A 199 -28.65 -0.26 37.75
N SER A 200 -28.03 -0.50 36.60
CA SER A 200 -26.77 0.13 36.20
C SER A 200 -26.86 0.60 34.76
N VAL A 201 -26.40 1.81 34.50
CA VAL A 201 -26.18 2.35 33.16
C VAL A 201 -24.68 2.40 32.93
N ARG A 202 -24.23 1.82 31.82
CA ARG A 202 -22.85 1.91 31.35
C ARG A 202 -22.83 2.52 29.96
N MET A 203 -21.93 3.47 29.78
CA MET A 203 -21.68 4.13 28.51
C MET A 203 -20.20 4.11 28.23
N GLY A 204 -19.83 4.00 26.96
CA GLY A 204 -18.44 4.07 26.53
C GLY A 204 -18.31 4.67 25.14
N TRP A 205 -17.23 5.40 24.92
CA TRP A 205 -16.78 5.86 23.61
C TRP A 205 -15.25 5.72 23.52
N GLY A 206 -14.73 5.36 22.36
CA GLY A 206 -13.30 5.34 22.13
C GLY A 206 -12.92 5.35 20.66
N MET A 207 -11.73 5.88 20.39
CA MET A 207 -11.05 5.81 19.09
C MET A 207 -10.02 4.69 19.09
N PHE A 208 -9.89 4.01 17.95
CA PHE A 208 -8.96 2.89 17.76
C PHE A 208 -8.29 3.02 16.39
N TYR A 209 -6.96 3.14 16.38
CA TYR A 209 -6.19 3.18 15.14
C TYR A 209 -5.99 1.78 14.58
N ASP A 210 -5.98 1.69 13.26
CA ASP A 210 -5.61 0.48 12.53
C ASP A 210 -4.17 0.56 12.03
N SER A 211 -3.54 -0.60 11.87
CA SER A 211 -2.25 -0.74 11.23
C SER A 211 -2.44 -1.08 9.76
N ASN A 212 -1.64 -0.48 8.88
CA ASN A 212 -1.67 -0.83 7.46
C ASN A 212 -1.30 -2.30 7.24
N GLU A 213 -2.02 -2.99 6.37
CA GLU A 213 -1.69 -4.36 5.98
C GLU A 213 -0.33 -4.43 5.27
N GLU A 214 0.57 -5.29 5.77
CA GLU A 214 1.93 -5.47 5.24
C GLU A 214 1.96 -5.97 3.80
N LEU A 215 0.95 -6.76 3.42
CA LEU A 215 0.80 -7.28 2.06
C LEU A 215 0.61 -6.16 1.03
N MET A 216 0.12 -4.99 1.46
CA MET A 216 -0.09 -3.87 0.55
C MET A 216 1.22 -3.40 -0.11
N LEU A 217 2.36 -3.46 0.60
CA LEU A 217 3.66 -3.12 0.02
C LEU A 217 4.18 -4.18 -0.95
N ALA A 218 3.73 -5.44 -0.85
CA ALA A 218 4.10 -6.46 -1.83
C ALA A 218 3.64 -6.03 -3.24
N SER A 219 2.46 -5.41 -3.36
CA SER A 219 1.99 -4.85 -4.64
C SER A 219 2.85 -3.69 -5.17
N PHE A 220 3.66 -3.05 -4.33
CA PHE A 220 4.48 -1.88 -4.68
C PHE A 220 5.94 -2.22 -4.99
N ALA A 221 6.38 -3.44 -4.66
CA ALA A 221 7.73 -3.88 -4.97
C ALA A 221 7.89 -4.34 -6.44
N ALA A 222 6.79 -4.67 -7.12
CA ALA A 222 6.76 -5.15 -8.50
C ALA A 222 6.72 -4.01 -9.52
N GLN A 223 7.65 -3.07 -9.43
CA GLN A 223 7.67 -1.89 -10.30
C GLN A 223 9.09 -1.60 -10.80
N PRO A 224 9.22 -0.86 -11.92
CA PRO A 224 10.54 -0.59 -12.50
C PRO A 224 11.43 0.17 -11.51
N PRO A 225 12.69 -0.23 -11.31
CA PRO A 225 13.44 -1.18 -12.15
C PRO A 225 13.54 -2.60 -11.56
N PHE A 226 12.77 -2.93 -10.53
CA PHE A 226 12.80 -4.23 -9.84
C PHE A 226 11.77 -5.24 -10.36
N GLY A 227 10.79 -4.77 -11.11
CA GLY A 227 9.75 -5.62 -11.70
C GLY A 227 8.78 -4.79 -12.53
N GLY A 228 7.62 -5.36 -12.81
CA GLY A 228 6.55 -4.70 -13.54
C GLY A 228 5.54 -5.71 -14.06
N SER A 229 4.55 -5.20 -14.79
CA SER A 229 3.62 -6.00 -15.58
C SER A 229 3.48 -5.36 -16.95
N THR A 230 3.52 -6.18 -17.99
CA THR A 230 3.25 -5.79 -19.38
C THR A 230 1.82 -6.16 -19.67
N PHE A 231 1.06 -5.23 -20.26
CA PHE A 231 -0.27 -5.45 -20.79
C PHE A 231 -0.31 -4.94 -22.23
N ILE A 232 -0.55 -5.85 -23.17
CA ILE A 232 -0.47 -5.59 -24.60
C ILE A 232 -1.69 -6.16 -25.32
N SER A 233 -2.12 -5.47 -26.36
CA SER A 233 -3.34 -5.79 -27.11
C SER A 233 -3.03 -6.32 -28.50
N ASN A 234 -3.93 -7.15 -29.04
CA ASN A 234 -3.92 -7.71 -30.38
C ASN A 234 -2.56 -8.34 -30.71
N VAL A 235 -2.17 -9.37 -29.96
CA VAL A 235 -0.88 -10.07 -30.14
C VAL A 235 -1.09 -11.44 -30.77
N PHE A 236 -0.01 -12.19 -30.97
CA PHE A 236 -0.10 -13.58 -31.38
C PHE A 236 0.17 -14.54 -30.21
N LEU A 237 -0.50 -15.70 -30.23
CA LEU A 237 -0.35 -16.73 -29.19
C LEU A 237 1.09 -17.28 -29.09
N ASN A 238 1.77 -17.45 -30.23
CA ASN A 238 3.13 -17.97 -30.32
C ASN A 238 4.21 -16.89 -30.09
N THR A 239 3.90 -15.62 -30.38
CA THR A 239 4.80 -14.48 -30.19
C THR A 239 4.07 -13.38 -29.41
N PRO A 240 3.88 -13.55 -28.09
CA PRO A 240 3.02 -12.68 -27.28
C PRO A 240 3.46 -11.21 -27.27
N PHE A 241 4.74 -10.92 -27.52
CA PHE A 241 5.31 -9.57 -27.53
C PHE A 241 5.33 -8.90 -28.91
N LEU A 242 4.76 -9.56 -29.92
CA LEU A 242 4.57 -9.04 -31.26
C LEU A 242 3.08 -8.78 -31.46
N ALA A 243 2.71 -7.51 -31.61
CA ALA A 243 1.37 -7.13 -31.98
C ALA A 243 1.10 -7.50 -33.45
N GLN A 244 -0.17 -7.77 -33.76
CA GLN A 244 -0.65 -8.15 -35.09
C GLN A 244 -0.44 -7.03 -36.14
N ASN A 245 -0.18 -5.79 -35.71
CA ASN A 245 0.22 -4.68 -36.57
C ASN A 245 1.74 -4.58 -36.80
N GLY A 246 2.53 -5.53 -36.29
CA GLY A 246 3.99 -5.56 -36.38
C GLY A 246 4.73 -4.83 -35.26
N THR A 247 4.03 -4.18 -34.32
CA THR A 247 4.67 -3.49 -33.19
C THR A 247 5.27 -4.49 -32.21
N VAL A 248 6.56 -4.34 -31.90
CA VAL A 248 7.26 -5.16 -30.90
C VAL A 248 7.26 -4.42 -29.55
N THR A 249 6.78 -5.08 -28.51
CA THR A 249 6.87 -4.59 -27.13
C THR A 249 7.97 -5.34 -26.38
N PRO A 250 9.03 -4.67 -25.90
CA PRO A 250 10.07 -5.34 -25.11
C PRO A 250 9.49 -6.03 -23.87
N ASN A 251 10.05 -7.20 -23.52
CA ASN A 251 9.75 -7.87 -22.27
C ASN A 251 11.00 -8.04 -21.41
N PRO A 252 11.15 -7.25 -20.33
CA PRO A 252 12.30 -7.38 -19.44
C PRO A 252 12.15 -8.52 -18.41
N PHE A 253 11.01 -9.22 -18.37
CA PHE A 253 10.68 -10.12 -17.26
C PHE A 253 11.16 -11.56 -17.48
N ASN A 254 12.45 -11.80 -17.24
CA ASN A 254 13.06 -13.14 -17.19
C ASN A 254 13.40 -13.57 -15.76
N GLY A 255 12.45 -13.42 -14.83
CA GLY A 255 12.62 -13.73 -13.40
C GLY A 255 12.60 -12.48 -12.51
N PHE A 256 13.50 -12.44 -11.53
CA PHE A 256 13.64 -11.31 -10.60
C PHE A 256 14.57 -10.24 -11.19
N ALA A 257 14.07 -9.02 -11.38
CA ALA A 257 14.93 -7.88 -11.68
C ALA A 257 15.45 -7.27 -10.38
N ASN A 258 16.77 -7.09 -10.28
CA ASN A 258 17.39 -6.53 -9.08
C ASN A 258 18.67 -5.75 -9.40
N PRO A 259 18.55 -4.63 -10.14
CA PRO A 259 19.70 -3.79 -10.45
C PRO A 259 20.33 -3.23 -9.17
N ALA A 260 21.66 -3.24 -9.13
CA ALA A 260 22.42 -2.67 -8.01
C ALA A 260 22.29 -1.14 -8.02
N ALA A 261 22.19 -0.52 -6.84
CA ALA A 261 22.19 0.93 -6.73
C ALA A 261 23.43 1.54 -7.41
N GLY A 262 23.25 2.60 -8.19
CA GLY A 262 24.28 3.23 -9.00
C GLY A 262 24.49 2.60 -10.39
N SER A 263 23.84 1.48 -10.69
CA SER A 263 23.88 0.91 -12.04
C SER A 263 23.06 1.72 -13.03
N THR A 264 23.36 1.54 -14.32
CA THR A 264 22.50 2.02 -15.40
C THR A 264 21.29 1.12 -15.56
N VAL A 265 20.17 1.71 -15.95
CA VAL A 265 18.90 1.03 -16.23
C VAL A 265 18.32 1.59 -17.52
N ASP A 266 17.96 0.69 -18.43
CA ASP A 266 17.15 1.04 -19.60
C ASP A 266 15.67 1.07 -19.20
N PHE A 267 15.18 2.25 -18.81
CA PHE A 267 13.78 2.42 -18.44
C PHE A 267 12.81 2.24 -19.61
N ALA A 268 13.33 2.29 -20.84
CA ALA A 268 12.53 2.13 -22.03
C ALA A 268 12.04 0.68 -22.19
N LEU A 269 12.66 -0.31 -21.52
CA LEU A 269 12.19 -1.70 -21.47
C LEU A 269 10.87 -1.87 -20.70
N PHE A 270 10.52 -0.92 -19.83
CA PHE A 270 9.34 -1.03 -18.96
C PHE A 270 8.14 -0.25 -19.51
N ARG A 271 8.19 0.22 -20.76
CA ARG A 271 7.13 1.05 -21.36
C ARG A 271 5.94 0.20 -21.87
N PRO A 272 4.69 0.64 -21.67
CA PRO A 272 4.29 1.78 -20.85
C PRO A 272 4.51 1.51 -19.34
N ILE A 273 5.13 2.46 -18.64
CA ILE A 273 5.40 2.32 -17.20
C ILE A 273 4.11 2.59 -16.45
N LEU A 274 3.61 1.57 -15.75
CA LEU A 274 2.52 1.70 -14.79
C LEU A 274 3.10 1.85 -13.38
N LEU A 275 2.84 3.00 -12.76
CA LEU A 275 3.17 3.24 -11.37
C LEU A 275 1.97 2.97 -10.49
N PHE A 276 2.07 1.94 -9.66
CA PHE A 276 1.11 1.60 -8.63
C PHE A 276 1.60 2.13 -7.29
N GLY A 277 0.68 2.36 -6.35
CA GLY A 277 1.05 2.56 -4.96
C GLY A 277 1.75 3.86 -4.62
N ASN A 278 1.01 4.96 -4.65
CA ASN A 278 1.54 6.25 -4.22
C ASN A 278 1.04 6.59 -2.83
N PHE A 279 1.95 6.59 -1.85
CA PHE A 279 1.65 7.19 -0.56
C PHE A 279 1.76 8.73 -0.66
N PRO A 280 0.83 9.47 -0.03
CA PRO A 280 1.04 10.89 0.22
C PRO A 280 2.30 11.07 1.08
N GLU A 281 2.92 12.25 1.03
CA GLU A 281 4.12 12.53 1.84
C GLU A 281 3.91 12.35 3.34
N THR A 282 2.67 12.48 3.82
CA THR A 282 2.29 12.22 5.21
C THR A 282 0.98 11.47 5.23
N LEU A 283 1.07 10.15 5.31
CA LEU A 283 -0.08 9.26 5.45
C LEU A 283 -0.60 9.35 6.89
N ARG A 284 -1.90 9.64 7.04
CA ARG A 284 -2.56 9.63 8.35
C ARG A 284 -3.01 8.21 8.69
N SER A 285 -2.84 7.80 9.94
CA SER A 285 -3.35 6.53 10.43
C SER A 285 -4.89 6.51 10.36
N GLN A 286 -5.45 5.44 9.80
CA GLN A 286 -6.89 5.20 9.79
C GLN A 286 -7.37 4.82 11.19
N TYR A 287 -8.59 5.19 11.53
CA TYR A 287 -9.17 4.86 12.83
C TYR A 287 -10.66 4.55 12.72
N ALA A 288 -11.16 3.81 13.69
CA ALA A 288 -12.58 3.60 13.94
C ALA A 288 -12.98 4.19 15.29
N GLU A 289 -14.20 4.70 15.38
CA GLU A 289 -14.84 5.11 16.63
C GLU A 289 -15.89 4.07 17.02
N GLN A 290 -15.92 3.74 18.30
CA GLN A 290 -16.93 2.84 18.85
C GLN A 290 -17.62 3.50 20.04
N TYR A 291 -18.94 3.35 20.12
CA TYR A 291 -19.73 3.77 21.25
C TYR A 291 -20.75 2.70 21.64
N HIS A 292 -21.07 2.61 22.93
CA HIS A 292 -22.12 1.72 23.42
C HIS A 292 -22.82 2.31 24.65
N VAL A 293 -24.06 1.88 24.85
CA VAL A 293 -24.88 2.16 26.04
C VAL A 293 -25.61 0.88 26.43
N THR A 294 -25.51 0.49 27.71
CA THR A 294 -26.16 -0.70 28.27
C THR A 294 -26.69 -0.43 29.66
#